data_AF-A0AAX3S4H4-F1
#
_entry.id   AF-A0AAX3S4H4-F1
#
_cell.length_a   1.000
_cell.length_b   1.000
_cell.length_c   1.000
_cell.angle_alpha   90.00
_cell.angle_beta   90.00
_cell.angle_gamma   90.00
#
_symmetry.space_group_name_H-M   'P 1'
#
loop_
_entity.id
_entity.type
_entity.pdbx_description
1 polymer ?
#
loop_
_entity_poly.entity_id
_entity_poly.type
_entity_poly.pdbx_seq_one_letter_code
_entity_poly.pdbx_strand_id
1 'polypeptide(L)'
;MSLELAIKENTEVMRQLIATMQSGAVAQPHTTLTLDAESQLSKAETKTISKKETAKIDTHSVINPIDIHTLNLEQLAVLAVLFNGNFDELTTEQLDKVNATIAATGKHRNTQADALYMALVNLEEVTNLPNNTIHDLCLEMLRHWSDIVGITERREFAIELLRAGKVTSKTPEDTDPKVLFEQAEKLILQLAKGGYRNNAVEILTQFGAKKLGQVPEDKLAEVVALAKKALES
;
A
#
# COMPACT_ATOMS: atom_id res chain seq x y z
N MET A 1 10.78 -24.35 -38.02
CA MET A 1 9.51 -24.85 -38.59
C MET A 1 8.28 -24.61 -37.69
N SER A 2 8.38 -24.61 -36.35
CA SER A 2 7.19 -24.43 -35.48
C SER A 2 6.67 -22.99 -35.37
N LEU A 3 7.52 -21.98 -35.55
CA LEU A 3 7.14 -20.57 -35.40
C LEU A 3 6.33 -20.05 -36.61
N GLU A 4 6.71 -20.44 -37.82
CA GLU A 4 5.95 -20.13 -39.05
C GLU A 4 4.58 -20.82 -39.09
N LEU A 5 4.50 -22.04 -38.53
CA LEU A 5 3.23 -22.76 -38.40
C LEU A 5 2.28 -22.04 -37.42
N ALA A 6 2.79 -21.65 -36.25
CA ALA A 6 2.02 -20.91 -35.25
C ALA A 6 1.55 -19.53 -35.77
N ILE A 7 2.38 -18.82 -36.52
CA ILE A 7 1.99 -17.54 -37.14
C ILE A 7 0.90 -17.76 -38.20
N LYS A 8 0.99 -18.84 -38.98
CA LYS A 8 0.02 -19.18 -40.01
C LYS A 8 -1.33 -19.58 -39.42
N GLU A 9 -1.33 -20.40 -38.37
CA GLU A 9 -2.55 -20.77 -37.64
C GLU A 9 -3.22 -19.55 -37.01
N ASN A 10 -2.44 -18.68 -36.36
CA ASN A 10 -2.99 -17.47 -35.73
C ASN A 10 -3.58 -16.49 -36.77
N THR A 11 -2.94 -16.38 -37.93
CA THR A 11 -3.45 -15.58 -39.05
C THR A 11 -4.76 -16.15 -39.62
N GLU A 12 -4.91 -17.47 -39.66
CA GLU A 12 -6.13 -18.13 -40.16
C GLU A 12 -7.29 -17.99 -39.16
N VAL A 13 -7.03 -18.13 -37.86
CA VAL A 13 -8.03 -17.89 -36.80
C VAL A 13 -8.54 -16.45 -36.85
N MET A 14 -7.66 -15.47 -37.05
CA MET A 14 -8.03 -14.06 -37.23
C MET A 14 -8.93 -13.86 -38.46
N ARG A 15 -8.63 -14.54 -39.58
CA ARG A 15 -9.44 -14.46 -40.81
C ARG A 15 -10.84 -15.06 -40.63
N GLN A 16 -10.95 -16.19 -39.92
CA GLN A 16 -12.24 -16.80 -39.61
C GLN A 16 -13.10 -15.94 -38.68
N LEU A 17 -12.50 -15.28 -37.68
CA LEU A 17 -13.22 -14.36 -36.82
C LEU A 17 -13.75 -13.15 -37.60
N ILE A 18 -12.91 -12.56 -38.46
CA ILE A 18 -13.30 -11.42 -39.30
C ILE A 18 -14.43 -11.82 -40.28
N ALA A 19 -14.34 -12.98 -40.92
CA ALA A 19 -15.38 -13.47 -41.82
C ALA A 19 -16.71 -13.73 -41.09
N THR A 20 -16.64 -14.26 -39.86
CA THR A 20 -17.82 -14.51 -39.02
C THR A 20 -18.47 -13.21 -38.56
N MET A 21 -17.67 -12.21 -38.19
CA MET A 21 -18.16 -10.87 -37.80
C MET A 21 -18.78 -10.10 -38.98
N GLN A 22 -18.21 -10.20 -40.17
CA GLN A 22 -18.74 -9.53 -41.37
C GLN A 22 -20.02 -10.15 -41.91
N SER A 23 -20.27 -11.43 -41.63
CA SER A 23 -21.44 -12.16 -42.12
C SER A 23 -22.72 -11.89 -41.32
N GLY A 24 -22.67 -11.05 -40.27
CA GLY A 24 -23.85 -10.63 -39.51
C GLY A 24 -24.62 -11.77 -38.82
N ALA A 25 -24.04 -12.97 -38.74
CA ALA A 25 -24.64 -14.13 -38.13
C ALA A 25 -24.38 -14.10 -36.61
N VAL A 26 -25.44 -13.87 -35.83
CA VAL A 26 -25.44 -14.06 -34.38
C VAL A 26 -25.17 -15.55 -34.11
N ALA A 27 -23.92 -15.89 -33.79
CA ALA A 27 -23.54 -17.24 -33.40
C ALA A 27 -23.75 -17.43 -31.89
N GLN A 28 -24.73 -18.27 -31.56
CA GLN A 28 -24.90 -18.87 -30.24
C GLN A 28 -23.67 -19.71 -29.86
N PRO A 29 -23.38 -19.88 -28.56
CA PRO A 29 -22.22 -20.64 -28.11
C PRO A 29 -22.49 -22.13 -28.28
N HIS A 30 -21.92 -22.72 -29.33
CA HIS A 30 -21.69 -24.16 -29.40
C HIS A 30 -20.22 -24.35 -29.73
N THR A 31 -19.39 -24.72 -28.75
CA THR A 31 -18.50 -25.89 -28.84
C THR A 31 -17.84 -26.06 -27.48
N THR A 32 -18.27 -27.13 -26.84
CA THR A 32 -17.71 -27.82 -25.69
C THR A 32 -16.21 -28.09 -25.85
N LEU A 33 -15.40 -27.63 -24.91
CA LEU A 33 -14.14 -28.29 -24.57
C LEU A 33 -14.46 -29.32 -23.48
N THR A 34 -14.45 -30.59 -23.86
CA THR A 34 -14.50 -31.73 -22.94
C THR A 34 -13.20 -31.75 -22.14
N LEU A 35 -13.31 -31.50 -20.84
CA LEU A 35 -12.41 -32.06 -19.83
C LEU A 35 -13.28 -32.90 -18.90
N ASP A 36 -13.09 -34.21 -19.02
CA ASP A 36 -13.67 -35.26 -18.20
C ASP A 36 -13.23 -35.10 -16.73
N ALA A 37 -14.20 -34.91 -15.83
CA ALA A 37 -14.30 -35.54 -14.50
C ALA A 37 -15.47 -34.91 -13.70
N GLU A 38 -16.62 -35.61 -13.74
CA GLU A 38 -17.71 -35.70 -12.75
C GLU A 38 -18.17 -34.39 -12.03
N SER A 39 -19.26 -33.74 -12.46
CA SER A 39 -20.68 -34.05 -12.10
C SER A 39 -20.89 -34.17 -10.57
N GLN A 40 -21.66 -33.33 -9.87
CA GLN A 40 -23.04 -32.92 -10.18
C GLN A 40 -23.41 -31.57 -9.56
N LEU A 41 -24.16 -30.79 -10.34
CA LEU A 41 -24.95 -29.64 -9.92
C LEU A 41 -26.29 -30.13 -9.34
N SER A 42 -26.70 -29.64 -8.17
CA SER A 42 -28.11 -29.58 -7.78
C SER A 42 -28.46 -28.16 -7.34
N LYS A 43 -29.68 -27.75 -7.68
CA LYS A 43 -30.14 -26.38 -7.96
C LYS A 43 -31.11 -25.92 -6.86
N ALA A 44 -31.08 -24.62 -6.56
CA ALA A 44 -32.10 -23.83 -5.81
C ALA A 44 -32.22 -24.16 -4.30
N GLU A 45 -32.50 -23.26 -3.35
CA GLU A 45 -33.31 -22.04 -3.32
C GLU A 45 -32.82 -21.01 -2.27
N THR A 46 -33.34 -19.79 -2.41
CA THR A 46 -33.15 -18.57 -1.61
C THR A 46 -33.83 -18.61 -0.23
N LYS A 47 -33.10 -18.40 0.89
CA LYS A 47 -33.52 -17.57 2.06
C LYS A 47 -32.47 -17.49 3.20
N THR A 48 -31.97 -16.28 3.44
CA THR A 48 -32.02 -15.53 4.72
C THR A 48 -31.47 -16.16 6.03
N ILE A 49 -30.31 -15.62 6.44
CA ILE A 49 -29.86 -15.15 7.78
C ILE A 49 -29.38 -16.16 8.87
N SER A 50 -28.12 -15.89 9.27
CA SER A 50 -27.52 -15.88 10.63
C SER A 50 -26.65 -17.03 11.13
N LYS A 51 -25.50 -16.55 11.64
CA LYS A 51 -24.68 -17.01 12.78
C LYS A 51 -23.55 -18.02 12.52
N LYS A 52 -22.34 -17.44 12.45
CA LYS A 52 -21.31 -17.50 13.50
C LYS A 52 -20.73 -18.89 13.81
N GLU A 53 -19.58 -19.18 13.21
CA GLU A 53 -18.53 -20.05 13.77
C GLU A 53 -17.20 -19.64 13.11
N THR A 54 -16.42 -18.73 13.70
CA THR A 54 -15.39 -18.97 14.72
C THR A 54 -14.44 -20.13 14.39
N ALA A 55 -13.66 -20.00 13.31
CA ALA A 55 -12.36 -20.68 13.25
C ALA A 55 -11.38 -19.91 14.14
N LYS A 56 -11.14 -20.46 15.33
CA LYS A 56 -10.06 -20.05 16.22
C LYS A 56 -8.73 -20.26 15.50
N ILE A 57 -7.95 -19.20 15.37
CA ILE A 57 -6.50 -19.30 15.22
C ILE A 57 -5.93 -18.62 16.46
N ASP A 58 -5.84 -19.41 17.52
CA ASP A 58 -4.82 -19.23 18.56
C ASP A 58 -3.44 -19.40 17.88
N THR A 59 -2.38 -18.66 18.16
CA THR A 59 -2.09 -17.51 19.01
C THR A 59 -0.72 -16.99 18.56
N HIS A 60 -0.48 -15.69 18.74
CA HIS A 60 0.84 -15.07 18.73
C HIS A 60 1.56 -14.94 17.36
N SER A 61 0.94 -14.25 16.40
CA SER A 61 1.78 -13.59 15.38
C SER A 61 2.62 -12.54 16.09
N VAL A 62 3.92 -12.79 16.16
CA VAL A 62 4.91 -11.76 16.44
C VAL A 62 4.66 -10.66 15.41
N ILE A 63 4.16 -9.52 15.87
CA ILE A 63 4.00 -8.33 15.04
C ILE A 63 5.42 -7.87 14.78
N ASN A 64 6.01 -8.32 13.67
CA ASN A 64 7.29 -7.82 13.23
C ASN A 64 7.01 -6.47 12.57
N PRO A 65 7.54 -5.36 13.11
CA PRO A 65 7.44 -4.07 12.45
C PRO A 65 8.18 -4.18 11.11
N ILE A 66 7.50 -3.82 10.03
CA ILE A 66 8.07 -3.80 8.69
C ILE A 66 8.50 -2.38 8.37
N ASP A 67 9.74 -2.24 7.92
CA ASP A 67 10.26 -0.96 7.48
C ASP A 67 9.70 -0.60 6.10
N ILE A 68 9.02 0.55 6.02
CA ILE A 68 8.49 1.14 4.79
C ILE A 68 9.57 1.35 3.71
N HIS A 69 10.84 1.50 4.10
CA HIS A 69 11.97 1.63 3.17
C HIS A 69 12.30 0.34 2.41
N THR A 70 11.74 -0.81 2.83
CA THR A 70 11.93 -2.10 2.15
C THR A 70 10.87 -2.37 1.07
N LEU A 71 9.81 -1.57 1.03
CA LEU A 71 8.69 -1.76 0.10
C LEU A 71 9.02 -1.26 -1.31
N ASN A 72 8.42 -1.90 -2.31
CA ASN A 72 8.48 -1.46 -3.70
C ASN A 72 7.34 -0.48 -4.05
N LEU A 73 7.43 0.18 -5.22
CA LEU A 73 6.45 1.19 -5.65
C LEU A 73 5.01 0.66 -5.72
N GLU A 74 4.82 -0.57 -6.19
CA GLU A 74 3.50 -1.20 -6.31
C GLU A 74 2.88 -1.44 -4.92
N GLN A 75 3.69 -1.93 -3.97
CA GLN A 75 3.30 -2.10 -2.57
C GLN A 75 2.96 -0.75 -1.92
N LEU A 76 3.74 0.30 -2.15
CA LEU A 76 3.45 1.64 -1.63
C LEU A 76 2.15 2.22 -2.19
N ALA A 77 1.88 2.03 -3.49
CA ALA A 77 0.65 2.48 -4.13
C ALA A 77 -0.58 1.74 -3.56
N VAL A 78 -0.49 0.42 -3.42
CA VAL A 78 -1.56 -0.41 -2.86
C VAL A 78 -1.76 -0.11 -1.37
N LEU A 79 -0.67 0.08 -0.62
CA LEU A 79 -0.72 0.47 0.79
C LEU A 79 -1.47 1.80 0.97
N ALA A 80 -1.15 2.79 0.14
CA ALA A 80 -1.82 4.09 0.15
C ALA A 80 -3.32 3.96 -0.14
N VAL A 81 -3.71 3.13 -1.12
CA VAL A 81 -5.14 2.91 -1.46
C VAL A 81 -5.89 2.16 -0.36
N LEU A 82 -5.28 1.16 0.26
CA LEU A 82 -5.95 0.30 1.24
C LEU A 82 -6.06 0.94 2.63
N PHE A 83 -5.05 1.69 3.04
CA PHE A 83 -4.92 2.19 4.41
C PHE A 83 -4.89 3.71 4.51
N ASN A 84 -4.80 4.43 3.39
CA ASN A 84 -4.92 5.88 3.31
C ASN A 84 -3.97 6.63 4.28
N GLY A 85 -2.79 6.03 4.52
CA GLY A 85 -1.75 6.55 5.41
C GLY A 85 -1.99 6.36 6.90
N ASN A 86 -2.97 5.54 7.27
CA ASN A 86 -3.27 5.22 8.66
C ASN A 86 -2.61 3.89 9.07
N PHE A 87 -1.31 3.94 9.32
CA PHE A 87 -0.56 2.87 9.98
C PHE A 87 0.47 3.50 10.92
N ASP A 88 0.26 3.35 12.24
CA ASP A 88 1.27 3.74 13.25
C ASP A 88 2.52 2.83 13.16
N GLU A 89 2.31 1.56 12.82
CA GLU A 89 3.34 0.55 12.53
C GLU A 89 2.86 -0.34 11.38
N LEU A 90 3.70 -0.53 10.36
CA LEU A 90 3.40 -1.42 9.25
C LEU A 90 3.59 -2.87 9.71
N THR A 91 2.51 -3.65 9.74
CA THR A 91 2.55 -5.04 10.24
C THR A 91 2.63 -6.05 9.11
N THR A 92 3.11 -7.27 9.42
CA THR A 92 3.09 -8.41 8.48
C THR A 92 1.71 -8.70 7.92
N GLU A 93 0.65 -8.52 8.71
CA GLU A 93 -0.73 -8.72 8.27
C GLU A 93 -1.16 -7.67 7.23
N GLN A 94 -0.76 -6.41 7.42
CA GLN A 94 -1.02 -5.36 6.44
C GLN A 94 -0.27 -5.63 5.14
N LEU A 95 0.98 -6.07 5.22
CA LEU A 95 1.76 -6.42 4.03
C LEU A 95 1.19 -7.64 3.30
N ASP A 96 0.72 -8.66 4.02
CA ASP A 96 0.03 -9.81 3.42
C ASP A 96 -1.22 -9.37 2.64
N LYS A 97 -2.01 -8.47 3.23
CA LYS A 97 -3.18 -7.89 2.56
C LYS A 97 -2.81 -7.06 1.33
N VAL A 98 -1.72 -6.31 1.38
CA VAL A 98 -1.18 -5.58 0.22
C VAL A 98 -0.80 -6.57 -0.88
N ASN A 99 -0.01 -7.59 -0.58
CA ASN A 99 0.42 -8.59 -1.55
C ASN A 99 -0.76 -9.39 -2.13
N ALA A 100 -1.74 -9.75 -1.29
CA ALA A 100 -2.98 -10.40 -1.73
C ALA A 100 -3.79 -9.52 -2.69
N THR A 101 -3.77 -8.20 -2.48
CA THR A 101 -4.43 -7.23 -3.36
C THR A 101 -3.69 -7.09 -4.70
N ILE A 102 -2.36 -7.10 -4.69
CA ILE A 102 -1.53 -7.10 -5.90
C ILE A 102 -1.79 -8.37 -6.72
N ALA A 103 -1.86 -9.53 -6.07
CA ALA A 103 -2.10 -10.81 -6.73
C ALA A 103 -3.56 -10.99 -7.21
N ALA A 104 -4.48 -10.13 -6.78
CA ALA A 104 -5.90 -10.27 -7.10
C ALA A 104 -6.18 -10.02 -8.58
N THR A 105 -6.95 -10.91 -9.20
CA THR A 105 -7.30 -10.83 -10.62
C THR A 105 -8.81 -10.72 -10.83
N GLY A 106 -9.21 -10.30 -12.04
CA GLY A 106 -10.62 -10.20 -12.43
C GLY A 106 -11.40 -9.23 -11.55
N LYS A 107 -12.48 -9.71 -10.93
CA LYS A 107 -13.40 -8.88 -10.12
C LYS A 107 -12.80 -8.40 -8.80
N HIS A 108 -11.74 -9.04 -8.32
CA HIS A 108 -11.06 -8.67 -7.07
C HIS A 108 -9.89 -7.72 -7.30
N ARG A 109 -9.56 -7.42 -8.57
CA ARG A 109 -8.46 -6.53 -8.95
C ARG A 109 -8.78 -5.10 -8.54
N ASN A 110 -7.83 -4.46 -7.84
CA ASN A 110 -7.98 -3.08 -7.40
C ASN A 110 -7.52 -2.10 -8.50
N THR A 111 -8.48 -1.72 -9.36
CA THR A 111 -8.22 -0.83 -10.51
C THR A 111 -7.74 0.57 -10.12
N GLN A 112 -8.06 1.03 -8.91
CA GLN A 112 -7.55 2.30 -8.39
C GLN A 112 -6.06 2.20 -8.09
N ALA A 113 -5.64 1.15 -7.38
CA ALA A 113 -4.23 0.91 -7.08
C ALA A 113 -3.41 0.66 -8.35
N ASP A 114 -3.95 -0.11 -9.31
CA ASP A 114 -3.32 -0.29 -10.63
C ASP A 114 -3.10 1.04 -11.34
N ALA A 115 -4.14 1.88 -11.39
CA ALA A 115 -4.05 3.16 -12.09
C ALA A 115 -3.08 4.13 -11.39
N LEU A 116 -2.98 4.08 -10.06
CA LEU A 116 -2.04 4.88 -9.28
C LEU A 116 -0.60 4.42 -9.55
N TYR A 117 -0.36 3.11 -9.51
CA TYR A 117 0.92 2.52 -9.86
C TYR A 117 1.35 2.87 -11.30
N MET A 118 0.44 2.74 -12.27
CA MET A 118 0.69 3.07 -13.68
C MET A 118 0.99 4.57 -13.91
N ALA A 119 0.39 5.45 -13.10
CA ALA A 119 0.70 6.88 -13.17
C ALA A 119 2.16 7.16 -12.77
N LEU A 120 2.68 6.42 -11.78
CA LEU A 120 3.98 6.65 -11.15
C LEU A 120 5.14 5.81 -11.74
N VAL A 121 4.85 4.69 -12.38
CA VAL A 121 5.88 3.80 -12.93
C VAL A 121 6.68 4.49 -14.04
N ASN A 122 7.99 4.25 -14.06
CA ASN A 122 8.97 4.82 -15.01
C ASN A 122 9.11 6.36 -14.96
N LEU A 123 8.71 7.01 -13.86
CA LEU A 123 9.02 8.42 -13.62
C LEU A 123 10.38 8.56 -12.94
N GLU A 124 11.34 9.19 -13.61
CA GLU A 124 12.68 9.43 -13.05
C GLU A 124 12.60 10.22 -11.73
N GLU A 125 11.68 11.19 -11.67
CA GLU A 125 11.41 12.00 -10.49
C GLU A 125 10.92 11.18 -9.30
N VAL A 126 10.26 10.03 -9.53
CA VAL A 126 9.78 9.13 -8.46
C VAL A 126 10.83 8.10 -8.08
N THR A 127 11.61 7.60 -9.05
CA THR A 127 12.59 6.52 -8.83
C THR A 127 13.69 6.87 -7.83
N ASN A 128 14.01 8.16 -7.66
CA ASN A 128 15.06 8.62 -6.75
C ASN A 128 14.52 9.13 -5.39
N LEU A 129 13.21 9.06 -5.16
CA LEU A 129 12.61 9.55 -3.93
C LEU A 129 12.64 8.49 -2.83
N PRO A 130 12.73 8.91 -1.56
CA PRO A 130 12.57 7.99 -0.45
C PRO A 130 11.12 7.48 -0.40
N ASN A 131 10.95 6.22 0.02
CA ASN A 131 9.65 5.54 0.07
C ASN A 131 8.58 6.32 0.87
N ASN A 132 8.97 7.06 1.90
CA ASN A 132 8.06 7.93 2.66
C ASN A 132 7.47 9.04 1.80
N THR A 133 8.31 9.72 1.00
CA THR A 133 7.86 10.75 0.05
C THR A 133 7.01 10.14 -1.05
N ILE A 134 7.36 8.96 -1.57
CA ILE A 134 6.54 8.27 -2.58
C ILE A 134 5.17 7.94 -2.02
N HIS A 135 5.11 7.46 -0.78
CA HIS A 135 3.85 7.17 -0.11
C HIS A 135 3.02 8.44 0.15
N ASP A 136 3.64 9.53 0.61
CA ASP A 136 2.98 10.82 0.79
C ASP A 136 2.47 11.39 -0.55
N LEU A 137 3.22 11.21 -1.64
CA LEU A 137 2.79 11.55 -3.01
C LEU A 137 1.53 10.77 -3.38
N CYS A 138 1.53 9.45 -3.15
CA CYS A 138 0.35 8.61 -3.39
C CYS A 138 -0.86 9.12 -2.62
N LEU A 139 -0.72 9.50 -1.35
CA LEU A 139 -1.82 10.04 -0.55
C LEU A 139 -2.36 11.37 -1.09
N GLU A 140 -1.46 12.28 -1.47
CA GLU A 140 -1.87 13.58 -2.02
C GLU A 140 -2.57 13.42 -3.38
N MET A 141 -2.08 12.50 -4.22
CA MET A 141 -2.78 12.12 -5.46
C MET A 141 -4.16 11.51 -5.18
N LEU A 142 -4.30 10.70 -4.13
CA LEU A 142 -5.57 10.08 -3.77
C LEU A 142 -6.61 11.10 -3.27
N ARG A 143 -6.18 12.21 -2.65
CA ARG A 143 -7.09 13.30 -2.25
C ARG A 143 -7.75 13.99 -3.44
N HIS A 144 -7.04 14.07 -4.56
CA HIS A 144 -7.50 14.66 -5.81
C HIS A 144 -7.94 13.62 -6.84
N TRP A 145 -8.12 12.37 -6.42
CA TRP A 145 -8.32 11.24 -7.33
C TRP A 145 -9.57 11.37 -8.21
N SER A 146 -10.65 11.91 -7.65
CA SER A 146 -11.91 12.12 -8.35
C SER A 146 -11.87 13.29 -9.33
N ASP A 147 -10.97 14.24 -9.13
CA ASP A 147 -10.84 15.43 -9.97
C ASP A 147 -10.02 15.13 -11.24
N ILE A 148 -9.17 14.10 -11.19
CA ILE A 148 -8.20 13.77 -12.24
C ILE A 148 -8.59 12.46 -12.91
N VAL A 149 -9.09 12.59 -14.14
CA VAL A 149 -9.50 11.47 -14.99
C VAL A 149 -8.37 11.16 -15.97
N GLY A 150 -7.95 9.89 -16.03
CA GLY A 150 -6.93 9.43 -16.96
C GLY A 150 -5.54 9.25 -16.33
N ILE A 151 -4.75 8.34 -16.89
CA ILE A 151 -3.41 8.01 -16.36
C ILE A 151 -2.42 9.13 -16.66
N THR A 152 -2.53 9.77 -17.82
CA THR A 152 -1.65 10.86 -18.26
C THR A 152 -1.78 12.07 -17.35
N GLU A 153 -3.00 12.49 -17.07
CA GLU A 153 -3.33 13.63 -16.22
C GLU A 153 -2.90 13.40 -14.78
N ARG A 154 -3.05 12.16 -14.28
CA ARG A 154 -2.56 11.76 -12.95
C ARG A 154 -1.04 11.81 -12.86
N ARG A 155 -0.35 11.41 -13.94
CA ARG A 155 1.11 11.51 -14.02
C ARG A 155 1.57 12.96 -14.04
N GLU A 156 0.95 13.81 -14.84
CA GLU A 156 1.26 15.24 -14.87
C GLU A 156 1.04 15.89 -13.50
N PHE A 157 -0.06 15.54 -12.82
CA PHE A 157 -0.33 16.01 -11.46
C PHE A 157 0.74 15.56 -10.47
N ALA A 158 1.21 14.31 -10.56
CA ALA A 158 2.30 13.82 -9.71
C ALA A 158 3.58 14.64 -9.91
N ILE A 159 3.94 14.94 -11.15
CA ILE A 159 5.11 15.77 -11.48
C ILE A 159 4.93 17.20 -10.95
N GLU A 160 3.73 17.78 -11.09
CA GLU A 160 3.42 19.11 -10.57
C GLU A 160 3.57 19.16 -9.04
N LEU A 161 3.06 18.16 -8.32
CA LEU A 161 3.21 18.04 -6.87
C LEU A 161 4.68 17.98 -6.44
N LEU A 162 5.52 17.26 -7.20
CA LEU A 162 6.96 17.16 -6.95
C LEU A 162 7.69 18.46 -7.24
N ARG A 163 7.37 19.16 -8.35
CA ARG A 163 7.95 20.47 -8.67
C ARG A 163 7.55 21.55 -7.69
N ALA A 164 6.29 21.53 -7.24
CA ALA A 164 5.77 22.49 -6.27
C ALA A 164 6.35 22.26 -4.86
N GLY A 165 7.10 21.19 -4.62
CA GLY A 165 7.63 20.83 -3.30
C GLY A 165 6.54 20.49 -2.29
N LYS A 166 5.31 20.20 -2.76
CA LYS A 166 4.14 19.97 -1.91
C LYS A 166 4.11 18.55 -1.32
N VAL A 167 4.95 17.66 -1.84
CA VAL A 167 5.19 16.33 -1.29
C VAL A 167 6.39 16.38 -0.34
N THR A 168 6.18 16.98 0.82
CA THR A 168 7.15 16.86 1.91
C THR A 168 6.92 15.51 2.57
N SER A 169 7.91 14.63 2.52
CA SER A 169 7.98 13.54 3.50
C SER A 169 7.68 14.13 4.87
N LYS A 170 6.83 13.48 5.67
CA LYS A 170 6.91 13.65 7.12
C LYS A 170 8.24 13.06 7.64
N THR A 171 9.35 13.61 7.17
CA THR A 171 10.64 13.57 7.86
C THR A 171 10.47 14.55 9.03
N PRO A 172 10.94 14.22 10.24
CA PRO A 172 10.55 14.90 11.49
C PRO A 172 10.99 16.38 11.63
N GLU A 173 11.41 17.04 10.56
CA GLU A 173 11.72 18.47 10.52
C GLU A 173 10.48 19.38 10.36
N ASP A 174 9.35 18.90 9.83
CA ASP A 174 8.14 19.72 9.61
C ASP A 174 6.94 19.29 10.48
N THR A 175 7.21 18.55 11.56
CA THR A 175 6.16 18.32 12.55
C THR A 175 6.14 19.53 13.47
N ASP A 176 5.00 20.25 13.56
CA ASP A 176 4.78 21.34 14.50
C ASP A 176 5.51 21.02 15.83
N PRO A 177 6.37 21.90 16.35
CA PRO A 177 7.21 21.58 17.49
C PRO A 177 6.38 21.15 18.71
N LYS A 178 5.13 21.62 18.76
CA LYS A 178 4.12 21.21 19.73
C LYS A 178 3.71 19.74 19.63
N VAL A 179 3.54 19.22 18.41
CA VAL A 179 3.19 17.81 18.17
C VAL A 179 4.38 16.90 18.44
N LEU A 180 5.60 17.31 18.07
CA LEU A 180 6.83 16.60 18.46
C LEU A 180 7.00 16.57 19.97
N PHE A 181 6.70 17.69 20.64
CA PHE A 181 6.75 17.77 22.08
C PHE A 181 5.78 16.80 22.76
N GLU A 182 4.50 16.79 22.34
CA GLU A 182 3.51 15.84 22.87
C GLU A 182 3.91 14.38 22.63
N GLN A 183 4.47 14.09 21.46
CA GLN A 183 4.91 12.73 21.11
C GLN A 183 6.11 12.30 21.96
N ALA A 184 7.13 13.16 22.10
CA ALA A 184 8.27 12.92 22.97
C ALA A 184 7.82 12.81 24.44
N GLU A 185 6.85 13.61 24.88
CA GLU A 185 6.34 13.59 26.26
C GLU A 185 5.70 12.25 26.55
N LYS A 186 4.84 11.77 25.64
CA LYS A 186 4.17 10.47 25.77
C LYS A 186 5.17 9.33 25.83
N LEU A 187 6.19 9.32 24.97
CA LEU A 187 7.23 8.28 24.92
C LEU A 187 8.12 8.28 26.17
N ILE A 188 8.60 9.44 26.59
CA ILE A 188 9.42 9.58 27.80
C ILE A 188 8.60 9.19 29.04
N LEU A 189 7.33 9.55 29.10
CA LEU A 189 6.43 9.15 30.18
C LEU A 189 6.18 7.63 30.18
N GLN A 190 6.06 7.03 29.00
CA GLN A 190 5.92 5.58 28.85
C GLN A 190 7.18 4.84 29.30
N LEU A 191 8.38 5.30 28.94
CA LEU A 191 9.64 4.75 29.45
C LEU A 191 9.73 4.88 30.97
N ALA A 192 9.35 6.05 31.51
CA ALA A 192 9.38 6.29 32.95
C ALA A 192 8.36 5.42 33.74
N LYS A 193 7.23 5.07 33.13
CA LYS A 193 6.21 4.17 33.70
C LYS A 193 6.53 2.69 33.47
N GLY A 194 7.18 2.36 32.35
CA GLY A 194 7.48 1.00 31.90
C GLY A 194 8.72 0.36 32.53
N GLY A 195 9.34 1.00 33.52
CA GLY A 195 10.53 0.48 34.20
C GLY A 195 11.86 0.98 33.62
N TYR A 196 11.84 1.66 32.48
CA TYR A 196 13.00 2.21 31.79
C TYR A 196 13.33 3.66 32.20
N ARG A 197 13.15 4.00 33.49
CA ARG A 197 13.42 5.35 34.01
C ARG A 197 14.85 5.81 33.74
N ASN A 198 15.82 4.91 33.82
CA ASN A 198 17.22 5.26 33.57
C ASN A 198 17.44 5.64 32.10
N ASN A 199 16.84 4.91 31.15
CA ASN A 199 16.92 5.25 29.73
C ASN A 199 16.26 6.60 29.44
N ALA A 200 15.09 6.86 30.04
CA ALA A 200 14.42 8.17 29.90
C ALA A 200 15.30 9.32 30.41
N VAL A 201 15.99 9.14 31.54
CA VAL A 201 16.91 10.13 32.10
C VAL A 201 18.17 10.27 31.25
N GLU A 202 18.71 9.16 30.72
CA GLU A 202 19.90 9.16 29.87
C GLU A 202 19.65 9.92 28.56
N ILE A 203 18.50 9.68 27.92
CA ILE A 203 18.08 10.40 26.70
C ILE A 203 18.00 11.90 26.98
N LEU A 204 17.33 12.31 28.06
CA LEU A 204 17.23 13.75 28.40
C LEU A 204 18.60 14.36 28.73
N THR A 205 19.46 13.61 29.44
CA THR A 205 20.81 14.04 29.83
C THR A 205 21.72 14.21 28.60
N GLN A 206 21.56 13.39 27.56
CA GLN A 206 22.28 13.52 26.30
C GLN A 206 22.06 14.88 25.61
N PHE A 207 20.89 15.49 25.81
CA PHE A 207 20.57 16.83 25.34
C PHE A 207 20.78 17.92 26.41
N GLY A 208 21.44 17.60 27.52
CA GLY A 208 21.70 18.54 28.62
C GLY A 208 20.45 18.94 29.40
N ALA A 209 19.34 18.22 29.26
CA ALA A 209 18.05 18.55 29.83
C ALA A 209 17.70 17.64 31.03
N LYS A 210 17.03 18.19 32.04
CA LYS A 210 16.45 17.39 33.15
C LYS A 210 14.98 17.04 32.90
N LYS A 211 14.32 17.76 31.99
CA LYS A 211 12.92 17.60 31.61
C LYS A 211 12.80 17.83 30.12
N LEU A 212 11.82 17.19 29.48
CA LEU A 212 11.57 17.37 28.05
C LEU A 212 11.34 18.84 27.66
N GLY A 213 10.70 19.64 28.53
CA GLY A 213 10.51 21.09 28.36
C GLY A 213 11.79 21.93 28.30
N GLN A 214 12.96 21.34 28.51
CA GLN A 214 14.27 22.00 28.41
C GLN A 214 15.05 21.58 27.16
N VAL A 215 14.51 20.63 26.38
CA VAL A 215 15.11 20.20 25.12
C VAL A 215 14.76 21.24 24.05
N PRO A 216 15.74 21.75 23.29
CA PRO A 216 15.47 22.66 22.18
C PRO A 216 14.60 21.98 21.12
N GLU A 217 13.72 22.76 20.49
CA GLU A 217 12.73 22.24 19.53
C GLU A 217 13.39 21.48 18.37
N ASP A 218 14.54 21.96 17.90
CA ASP A 218 15.38 21.34 16.86
C ASP A 218 15.91 19.93 17.23
N LYS A 219 15.83 19.54 18.50
CA LYS A 219 16.29 18.24 19.01
C LYS A 219 15.15 17.33 19.47
N LEU A 220 13.90 17.78 19.42
CA LEU A 220 12.74 16.95 19.79
C LEU A 220 12.61 15.72 18.88
N ALA A 221 12.89 15.86 17.59
CA ALA A 221 12.91 14.76 16.63
C ALA A 221 13.88 13.64 17.04
N GLU A 222 15.11 14.00 17.43
CA GLU A 222 16.12 13.05 17.92
C GLU A 222 15.70 12.40 19.24
N VAL A 223 15.05 13.15 20.15
CA VAL A 223 14.51 12.59 21.40
C VAL A 223 13.44 11.55 21.13
N VAL A 224 12.51 11.80 20.21
CA VAL A 224 11.47 10.83 19.82
C VAL A 224 12.11 9.54 19.29
N ALA A 225 13.09 9.67 18.39
CA ALA A 225 13.78 8.52 17.80
C ALA A 225 14.51 7.68 18.87
N LEU A 226 15.24 8.33 19.77
CA LEU A 226 15.93 7.65 20.87
C LEU A 226 14.97 7.00 21.86
N ALA A 227 13.85 7.67 22.17
CA ALA A 227 12.84 7.15 23.08
C ALA A 227 12.12 5.91 22.51
N LYS A 228 11.81 5.90 21.20
CA LYS A 228 11.29 4.70 20.52
C LYS A 228 12.29 3.54 20.60
N LYS A 229 13.54 3.79 20.21
CA LYS A 229 14.61 2.79 20.25
C LYS A 229 14.82 2.19 21.65
N ALA A 230 14.73 3.01 22.69
CA ALA A 230 14.87 2.55 24.08
C ALA A 230 13.67 1.73 24.57
N LEU A 231 12.49 1.87 23.95
CA LEU A 231 11.29 1.11 24.27
C LEU A 231 11.26 -0.25 23.56
N GLU A 232 11.98 -0.35 22.44
CA GLU A 232 12.19 -1.60 21.68
C GLU A 232 13.29 -2.50 22.27
N SER A 233 14.05 -2.01 23.28
CA SER A 233 15.12 -2.75 23.98
C SER A 233 14.65 -3.43 25.27
#